data_AF-A0A562PQQ4-F1
#
_entry.id   AF-A0A562PQQ4-F1
#
_cell.length_a   1.000
_cell.length_b   1.000
_cell.length_c   1.000
_cell.angle_alpha   90.00
_cell.angle_beta   90.00
_cell.angle_gamma   90.00
#
_symmetry.space_group_name_H-M   'P 1'
#
loop_
_entity.id
_entity.type
_entity.pdbx_description
1 polymer ?
#
loop_
_entity_poly.entity_id
_entity_poly.type
_entity_poly.pdbx_seq_one_letter_code
_entity_poly.pdbx_strand_id
1 'polypeptide(L)'
;MLRSKNAQPGASAGADGHRNAAAQWGLRSKEFGGQGYNQLLFDDTDAQGRVQLRSTHAQSELTLGHLIHTADNYRGSLRGQGGELRTDAYGAVRAGAGLLVSSYKMQHSADARDPAGDNAAGIALLKQAVKLGETFSEAAGTHGTVTLATHAGAKQANSSVLDDGAAPLEAMLKAVSGMVDGKEVGAARGDAAGKSTKPADGKIPHATDPVVAISAKAGLAVTAGQALQLANGEAVALMSGADTQIVSGAQMRVHAGQAIGVLAGAVAAGADGVGLQAIAAKDAIDVQAQSDTLAIQARDDVKVVSAASFAEWAAKKSISLWTAGGANITIDGGNITVQCPGKITIHAGKKSFKGPERKEVSMPYLPVPNLPAAFSQRLDVHDLFVQHDFGAVSYAAKVGDQRVKRGTLDEHGRSAQIYAEQGEKMEILTGRSLDEWDLIVDYDDLEQNSGGSAA
;
A
#
# COMPACT_ATOMS: atom_id res chain seq x y z
N MET A 1 -51.26 15.48 22.78
CA MET A 1 -52.13 15.62 21.58
C MET A 1 -51.78 16.96 20.93
N LEU A 2 -50.85 17.00 19.98
CA LEU A 2 -50.76 18.16 19.09
C LEU A 2 -52.06 18.15 18.28
N ARG A 3 -52.81 19.25 18.34
CA ARG A 3 -54.19 19.31 17.84
C ARG A 3 -54.20 19.10 16.32
N SER A 4 -54.98 18.10 15.88
CA SER A 4 -55.68 18.18 14.61
C SER A 4 -56.63 19.38 14.66
N LYS A 5 -56.31 20.43 13.92
CA LYS A 5 -57.26 21.42 13.41
C LYS A 5 -56.56 22.18 12.29
N ASN A 6 -57.11 22.08 11.08
CA ASN A 6 -56.85 23.00 9.99
C ASN A 6 -56.88 24.44 10.53
N ALA A 7 -55.72 25.05 10.69
CA ALA A 7 -55.57 26.47 10.90
C ALA A 7 -54.80 26.99 9.68
N GLN A 8 -55.44 27.86 8.90
CA GLN A 8 -54.72 28.66 7.91
C GLN A 8 -53.58 29.43 8.61
N PRO A 9 -52.43 29.64 7.95
CA PRO A 9 -51.38 30.48 8.53
C PRO A 9 -51.96 31.88 8.76
N GLY A 10 -51.91 32.34 10.01
CA GLY A 10 -52.29 33.70 10.37
C GLY A 10 -51.26 34.68 9.82
N ALA A 11 -51.54 35.26 8.65
CA ALA A 11 -50.75 36.34 8.09
C ALA A 11 -50.80 37.54 9.05
N SER A 12 -49.65 37.94 9.58
CA SER A 12 -49.46 39.12 10.42
C SER A 12 -48.36 39.96 9.78
N ALA A 13 -48.53 41.27 9.69
CA ALA A 13 -47.54 42.18 9.10
C ALA A 13 -46.38 42.58 10.05
N GLY A 14 -46.38 42.10 11.31
CA GLY A 14 -45.37 42.44 12.32
C GLY A 14 -44.46 41.26 12.67
N ALA A 15 -43.18 41.56 12.97
CA ALA A 15 -42.14 40.59 13.35
C ALA A 15 -42.57 39.59 14.45
N ASP A 16 -43.39 40.04 15.40
CA ASP A 16 -43.89 39.21 16.51
C ASP A 16 -44.97 38.21 16.08
N GLY A 17 -45.77 38.49 15.05
CA GLY A 17 -46.75 37.54 14.53
C GLY A 17 -46.17 36.52 13.54
N HIS A 18 -44.97 36.76 13.01
CA HIS A 18 -44.20 35.75 12.25
C HIS A 18 -43.52 34.71 13.18
N ARG A 19 -43.35 35.02 14.47
CA ARG A 19 -42.89 34.06 15.50
C ARG A 19 -44.06 33.34 16.18
N ASN A 20 -45.15 33.12 15.45
CA ASN A 20 -46.34 32.49 16.01
C ASN A 20 -46.19 30.95 16.00
N ALA A 21 -46.47 30.31 17.14
CA ALA A 21 -46.59 28.86 17.24
C ALA A 21 -47.63 28.28 16.27
N ALA A 22 -48.56 29.08 15.75
CA ALA A 22 -49.52 28.71 14.71
C ALA A 22 -48.88 28.38 13.34
N ALA A 23 -47.62 28.76 13.10
CA ALA A 23 -46.89 28.38 11.89
C ALA A 23 -46.36 26.93 11.94
N GLN A 24 -46.46 26.27 13.10
CA GLN A 24 -46.04 24.89 13.29
C GLN A 24 -47.23 23.93 13.28
N TRP A 25 -47.12 22.87 12.48
CA TRP A 25 -48.13 21.82 12.41
C TRP A 25 -47.51 20.46 12.13
N GLY A 26 -48.20 19.38 12.47
CA GLY A 26 -47.65 18.04 12.27
C GLY A 26 -48.36 16.93 13.04
N LEU A 27 -47.69 15.78 13.09
CA LEU A 27 -48.15 14.56 13.74
C LEU A 27 -47.18 14.21 14.86
N ARG A 28 -47.70 13.87 16.05
CA ARG A 28 -46.89 13.34 17.16
C ARG A 28 -47.60 12.14 17.78
N SER A 29 -46.92 11.00 17.82
CA SER A 29 -47.39 9.80 18.52
C SER A 29 -47.02 9.83 20.00
N LYS A 30 -47.43 8.82 20.77
CA LYS A 30 -46.90 8.55 22.10
C LYS A 30 -46.44 7.10 22.14
N GLU A 31 -45.28 6.85 22.71
CA GLU A 31 -44.78 5.51 22.97
C GLU A 31 -45.76 4.72 23.85
N PHE A 32 -45.94 3.45 23.53
CA PHE A 32 -46.81 2.57 24.31
C PHE A 32 -46.12 2.18 25.62
N GLY A 33 -46.73 2.53 26.77
CA GLY A 33 -46.17 2.24 28.09
C GLY A 33 -44.96 3.11 28.49
N GLY A 34 -44.47 3.97 27.60
CA GLY A 34 -43.29 4.81 27.80
C GLY A 34 -43.57 6.32 27.74
N GLN A 35 -42.48 7.10 27.73
CA GLN A 35 -42.50 8.56 27.66
C GLN A 35 -42.03 9.10 26.29
N GLY A 36 -41.58 8.23 25.39
CA GLY A 36 -41.13 8.62 24.07
C GLY A 36 -42.24 9.01 23.10
N TYR A 37 -41.83 9.51 21.93
CA TYR A 37 -42.73 9.82 20.82
C TYR A 37 -41.99 9.79 19.48
N ASN A 38 -42.76 9.63 18.40
CA ASN A 38 -42.34 9.95 17.05
C ASN A 38 -43.05 11.23 16.61
N GLN A 39 -42.37 12.04 15.78
CA GLN A 39 -42.88 13.32 15.32
C GLN A 39 -42.56 13.55 13.85
N LEU A 40 -43.54 14.03 13.10
CA LEU A 40 -43.36 14.71 11.83
C LEU A 40 -43.86 16.15 12.01
N LEU A 41 -43.00 17.14 11.85
CA LEU A 41 -43.28 18.56 12.07
C LEU A 41 -42.94 19.38 10.84
N PHE A 42 -43.84 20.29 10.48
CA PHE A 42 -43.66 21.34 9.50
C PHE A 42 -43.67 22.68 10.22
N ASP A 43 -42.81 23.60 9.81
CA ASP A 43 -42.75 24.99 10.28
C ASP A 43 -42.78 25.89 9.04
N ASP A 44 -43.92 26.53 8.81
CA ASP A 44 -44.19 27.37 7.64
C ASP A 44 -43.92 28.85 7.93
N THR A 45 -43.07 29.14 8.92
CA THR A 45 -42.66 30.52 9.19
C THR A 45 -42.00 31.13 7.96
N ASP A 46 -42.38 32.36 7.65
CA ASP A 46 -41.88 33.10 6.49
C ASP A 46 -40.35 33.07 6.38
N ALA A 47 -39.86 32.64 5.22
CA ALA A 47 -38.44 32.46 4.90
C ALA A 47 -37.66 31.51 5.86
N GLN A 48 -38.36 30.73 6.68
CA GLN A 48 -37.79 29.81 7.67
C GLN A 48 -38.44 28.42 7.59
N GLY A 49 -38.82 28.02 6.37
CA GLY A 49 -39.40 26.71 6.09
C GLY A 49 -38.55 25.59 6.67
N ARG A 50 -39.19 24.66 7.40
CA ARG A 50 -38.51 23.50 7.98
C ARG A 50 -39.42 22.29 8.01
N VAL A 51 -38.84 21.12 7.78
CA VAL A 51 -39.47 19.80 8.01
C VAL A 51 -38.59 18.99 8.97
N GLN A 52 -39.21 18.34 9.95
CA GLN A 52 -38.52 17.45 10.90
C GLN A 52 -39.24 16.11 11.01
N LEU A 53 -38.51 15.01 10.82
CA LEU A 53 -38.90 13.65 11.17
C LEU A 53 -38.03 13.19 12.34
N ARG A 54 -38.64 12.86 13.49
CA ARG A 54 -37.92 12.57 14.73
C ARG A 54 -38.49 11.36 15.46
N SER A 55 -37.62 10.62 16.11
CA SER A 55 -37.93 9.71 17.23
C SER A 55 -37.17 10.15 18.47
N THR A 56 -37.82 10.10 19.64
CA THR A 56 -37.11 10.30 20.91
C THR A 56 -36.12 9.18 21.20
N HIS A 57 -36.27 8.01 20.58
CA HIS A 57 -35.31 6.92 20.69
C HIS A 57 -33.95 7.39 20.13
N ALA A 58 -32.95 7.44 21.02
CA ALA A 58 -31.59 7.90 20.73
C ALA A 58 -31.55 9.28 20.05
N GLN A 59 -32.54 10.15 20.29
CA GLN A 59 -32.64 11.48 19.66
C GLN A 59 -32.46 11.44 18.14
N SER A 60 -33.01 10.41 17.49
CA SER A 60 -32.81 10.17 16.07
C SER A 60 -33.71 11.08 15.24
N GLU A 61 -33.14 11.93 14.39
CA GLU A 61 -33.90 12.91 13.59
C GLU A 61 -33.29 13.19 12.22
N LEU A 62 -34.18 13.48 11.24
CA LEU A 62 -33.88 14.12 9.98
C LEU A 62 -34.59 15.49 9.97
N THR A 63 -33.81 16.57 9.93
CA THR A 63 -34.34 17.94 9.87
C THR A 63 -33.84 18.64 8.61
N LEU A 64 -34.75 19.24 7.84
CA LEU A 64 -34.47 19.94 6.58
C LEU A 64 -34.91 21.40 6.67
N GLY A 65 -34.16 22.32 6.04
CA GLY A 65 -34.46 23.75 5.97
C GLY A 65 -33.82 24.56 7.10
N HIS A 66 -34.63 25.36 7.81
CA HIS A 66 -34.19 26.28 8.86
C HIS A 66 -34.06 25.57 10.23
N LEU A 67 -32.87 25.08 10.57
CA LEU A 67 -32.67 24.23 11.76
C LEU A 67 -32.65 25.08 13.04
N ILE A 68 -33.56 24.83 13.99
CA ILE A 68 -33.67 25.56 15.26
C ILE A 68 -33.80 24.60 16.44
N HIS A 69 -33.45 25.07 17.65
CA HIS A 69 -33.83 24.37 18.88
C HIS A 69 -35.35 24.37 19.03
N THR A 70 -35.94 23.22 19.39
CA THR A 70 -37.39 23.08 19.55
C THR A 70 -37.72 22.35 20.84
N ALA A 71 -38.63 22.92 21.62
CA ALA A 71 -39.20 22.28 22.81
C ALA A 71 -40.71 22.42 22.72
N ASP A 72 -41.42 21.33 22.41
CA ASP A 72 -42.83 21.37 22.04
C ASP A 72 -43.10 22.42 20.93
N ASN A 73 -44.00 23.38 21.17
CA ASN A 73 -44.31 24.45 20.20
C ASN A 73 -43.38 25.67 20.35
N TYR A 74 -42.39 25.60 21.24
CA TYR A 74 -41.43 26.68 21.43
C TYR A 74 -40.36 26.66 20.34
N ARG A 75 -40.23 27.80 19.65
CA ARG A 75 -39.21 28.07 18.64
C ARG A 75 -38.01 28.72 19.32
N GLY A 76 -36.92 27.96 19.43
CA GLY A 76 -35.68 28.40 20.05
C GLY A 76 -34.69 29.01 19.07
N SER A 77 -33.43 29.07 19.49
CA SER A 77 -32.34 29.65 18.71
C SER A 77 -32.00 28.85 17.45
N LEU A 78 -31.48 29.55 16.44
CA LEU A 78 -30.89 28.97 15.24
C LEU A 78 -29.78 27.97 15.61
N ARG A 79 -29.80 26.81 14.95
CA ARG A 79 -28.78 25.75 15.03
C ARG A 79 -28.04 25.55 13.70
N GLY A 80 -28.66 25.89 12.56
CA GLY A 80 -28.05 25.73 11.25
C GLY A 80 -29.03 25.89 10.09
N GLN A 81 -28.56 25.65 8.87
CA GLN A 81 -29.35 25.66 7.63
C GLN A 81 -29.00 24.43 6.80
N GLY A 82 -29.97 23.88 6.06
CA GLY A 82 -29.73 22.75 5.15
C GLY A 82 -30.37 21.47 5.65
N GLY A 83 -29.62 20.37 5.71
CA GLY A 83 -30.10 19.08 6.19
C GLY A 83 -29.24 18.53 7.33
N GLU A 84 -29.87 18.06 8.39
CA GLU A 84 -29.23 17.36 9.51
C GLU A 84 -29.85 15.97 9.62
N LEU A 85 -29.00 14.94 9.50
CA LEU A 85 -29.32 13.57 9.94
C LEU A 85 -28.51 13.30 11.21
N ARG A 86 -29.20 13.03 12.31
CA ARG A 86 -28.62 12.89 13.65
C ARG A 86 -29.16 11.64 14.34
N THR A 87 -28.32 10.98 15.13
CA THR A 87 -28.71 10.00 16.15
C THR A 87 -27.60 9.89 17.20
N ASP A 88 -27.96 9.60 18.45
CA ASP A 88 -27.02 9.25 19.53
C ASP A 88 -26.66 7.75 19.53
N ALA A 89 -27.31 6.96 18.66
CA ALA A 89 -27.05 5.53 18.46
C ALA A 89 -26.24 5.28 17.17
N TYR A 90 -26.23 4.03 16.70
CA TYR A 90 -25.58 3.67 15.44
C TYR A 90 -26.29 4.30 14.24
N GLY A 91 -25.52 4.80 13.28
CA GLY A 91 -26.00 5.30 11.99
C GLY A 91 -25.36 4.54 10.83
N ALA A 92 -26.11 4.33 9.76
CA ALA A 92 -25.59 3.74 8.52
C ALA A 92 -26.20 4.44 7.29
N VAL A 93 -25.34 4.86 6.36
CA VAL A 93 -25.71 5.26 5.01
C VAL A 93 -25.15 4.20 4.07
N ARG A 94 -26.03 3.46 3.39
CA ARG A 94 -25.64 2.37 2.48
C ARG A 94 -26.30 2.59 1.13
N ALA A 95 -25.49 2.59 0.08
CA ALA A 95 -25.94 2.68 -1.30
C ALA A 95 -25.25 1.58 -2.11
N GLY A 96 -25.96 0.47 -2.35
CA GLY A 96 -25.41 -0.74 -2.97
C GLY A 96 -24.96 -0.57 -4.43
N ALA A 97 -25.33 0.54 -5.07
CA ALA A 97 -24.91 0.91 -6.42
C ALA A 97 -23.86 2.04 -6.44
N GLY A 98 -23.34 2.44 -5.27
CA GLY A 98 -22.37 3.53 -5.12
C GLY A 98 -22.93 4.75 -4.37
N LEU A 99 -22.05 5.59 -3.82
CA LEU A 99 -22.38 6.77 -3.03
C LEU A 99 -21.54 7.97 -3.49
N LEU A 100 -22.19 9.09 -3.80
CA LEU A 100 -21.53 10.37 -4.06
C LEU A 100 -21.71 11.31 -2.86
N VAL A 101 -20.60 11.80 -2.31
CA VAL A 101 -20.57 12.83 -1.28
C VAL A 101 -19.85 14.05 -1.84
N SER A 102 -20.57 15.16 -2.00
CA SER A 102 -20.04 16.32 -2.72
C SER A 102 -20.40 17.65 -2.06
N SER A 103 -19.48 18.62 -2.14
CA SER A 103 -19.73 20.04 -1.84
C SER A 103 -19.88 20.91 -3.10
N TYR A 104 -19.85 20.30 -4.28
CA TYR A 104 -20.18 20.99 -5.52
C TYR A 104 -21.69 21.18 -5.61
N LYS A 105 -22.11 22.42 -5.86
CA LYS A 105 -23.52 22.77 -6.01
C LYS A 105 -24.03 22.24 -7.35
N MET A 106 -25.21 21.64 -7.32
CA MET A 106 -26.02 21.33 -8.49
C MET A 106 -27.12 22.37 -8.66
N GLN A 107 -27.52 22.63 -9.90
CA GLN A 107 -28.71 23.39 -10.20
C GLN A 107 -29.94 22.56 -9.85
N HIS A 108 -30.76 23.10 -8.94
CA HIS A 108 -31.97 22.43 -8.48
C HIS A 108 -33.08 23.46 -8.33
N SER A 109 -33.83 23.64 -9.40
CA SER A 109 -34.95 24.57 -9.52
C SER A 109 -36.11 23.91 -10.27
N ALA A 110 -37.28 24.55 -10.30
CA ALA A 110 -38.42 24.05 -11.06
C ALA A 110 -38.12 23.92 -12.57
N ASP A 111 -37.29 24.82 -13.10
CA ASP A 111 -37.02 24.93 -14.54
C ASP A 111 -35.73 24.21 -14.98
N ALA A 112 -34.86 23.85 -14.03
CA ALA A 112 -33.60 23.15 -14.29
C ALA A 112 -33.19 22.29 -13.10
N ARG A 113 -32.93 21.00 -13.37
CA ARG A 113 -32.58 20.00 -12.37
C ARG A 113 -31.44 19.13 -12.88
N ASP A 114 -30.24 19.35 -12.35
CA ASP A 114 -29.10 18.52 -12.70
C ASP A 114 -29.33 17.08 -12.19
N PRO A 115 -28.82 16.06 -12.92
CA PRO A 115 -28.91 14.68 -12.48
C PRO A 115 -28.26 14.46 -11.12
N ALA A 116 -28.87 13.65 -10.26
CA ALA A 116 -28.34 13.39 -8.91
C ALA A 116 -26.95 12.71 -8.91
N GLY A 117 -26.61 12.03 -10.01
CA GLY A 117 -25.30 11.41 -10.21
C GLY A 117 -24.25 12.32 -10.87
N ASP A 118 -24.56 13.60 -11.09
CA ASP A 118 -23.59 14.55 -11.65
C ASP A 118 -22.39 14.72 -10.71
N ASN A 119 -21.22 14.33 -11.20
CA ASN A 119 -19.93 14.49 -10.53
C ASN A 119 -18.90 15.10 -11.49
N ALA A 120 -19.30 16.01 -12.38
CA ALA A 120 -18.42 16.59 -13.40
C ALA A 120 -17.09 17.12 -12.82
N ALA A 121 -17.13 17.77 -11.66
CA ALA A 121 -15.94 18.28 -11.00
C ALA A 121 -15.05 17.16 -10.42
N GLY A 122 -15.63 16.12 -9.80
CA GLY A 122 -14.86 14.96 -9.33
C GLY A 122 -14.23 14.18 -10.47
N ILE A 123 -14.95 14.03 -11.59
CA ILE A 123 -14.43 13.44 -12.83
C ILE A 123 -13.25 14.27 -13.36
N ALA A 124 -13.34 15.60 -13.35
CA ALA A 124 -12.24 16.47 -13.78
C ALA A 124 -10.99 16.32 -12.90
N LEU A 125 -11.16 16.25 -11.58
CA LEU A 125 -10.05 15.99 -10.64
C LEU A 125 -9.42 14.61 -10.87
N LEU A 126 -10.22 13.57 -11.12
CA LEU A 126 -9.70 12.24 -11.45
C LEU A 126 -8.98 12.21 -12.80
N LYS A 127 -9.46 12.93 -13.82
CA LYS A 127 -8.72 13.10 -15.08
C LYS A 127 -7.35 13.75 -14.87
N GLN A 128 -7.26 14.73 -13.98
CA GLN A 128 -5.98 15.33 -13.61
C GLN A 128 -5.07 14.32 -12.89
N ALA A 129 -5.61 13.52 -11.97
CA ALA A 129 -4.88 12.48 -11.25
C ALA A 129 -4.33 11.40 -12.20
N VAL A 130 -5.14 10.97 -13.17
CA VAL A 130 -4.74 10.09 -14.27
C VAL A 130 -3.53 10.66 -15.02
N LYS A 131 -3.63 11.92 -15.47
CA LYS A 131 -2.54 12.55 -16.24
C LYS A 131 -1.27 12.69 -15.40
N LEU A 132 -1.40 13.05 -14.13
CA LEU A 132 -0.28 13.11 -13.20
C LEU A 132 0.38 11.73 -13.03
N GLY A 133 -0.42 10.67 -12.91
CA GLY A 133 0.04 9.29 -12.82
C GLY A 133 0.82 8.86 -14.05
N GLU A 134 0.33 9.17 -15.25
CA GLU A 134 1.02 8.92 -16.52
C GLU A 134 2.39 9.60 -16.56
N THR A 135 2.42 10.92 -16.33
CA THR A 135 3.67 11.70 -16.39
C THR A 135 4.71 11.22 -15.39
N PHE A 136 4.33 10.97 -14.14
CA PHE A 136 5.28 10.49 -13.12
C PHE A 136 5.65 9.02 -13.30
N SER A 137 4.78 8.19 -13.86
CA SER A 137 5.12 6.81 -14.22
C SER A 137 6.12 6.76 -15.39
N GLU A 138 5.96 7.62 -16.39
CA GLU A 138 6.92 7.76 -17.50
C GLU A 138 8.29 8.25 -17.00
N ALA A 139 8.29 9.26 -16.13
CA ALA A 139 9.51 9.75 -15.50
C ALA A 139 10.20 8.66 -14.65
N ALA A 140 9.42 7.89 -13.88
CA ALA A 140 9.95 6.74 -13.14
C ALA A 140 10.64 5.72 -14.06
N GLY A 141 10.01 5.39 -15.19
CA GLY A 141 10.59 4.51 -16.20
C GLY A 141 11.87 5.08 -16.82
N THR A 142 11.89 6.37 -17.17
CA THR A 142 13.05 7.05 -17.76
C THR A 142 14.25 7.09 -16.81
N HIS A 143 13.99 7.30 -15.51
CA HIS A 143 15.02 7.34 -14.47
C HIS A 143 15.32 5.98 -13.84
N GLY A 144 14.71 4.89 -14.32
CA GLY A 144 15.03 3.52 -13.90
C GLY A 144 14.61 3.15 -12.49
N THR A 145 13.59 3.81 -11.92
CA THR A 145 12.96 3.38 -10.66
C THR A 145 11.66 2.62 -10.93
N VAL A 146 10.99 2.12 -9.89
CA VAL A 146 9.71 1.41 -10.04
C VAL A 146 8.59 2.35 -10.48
N THR A 147 7.82 1.93 -11.48
CA THR A 147 6.71 2.69 -12.06
C THR A 147 5.45 2.64 -11.17
N LEU A 148 4.48 3.53 -11.43
CA LEU A 148 3.27 3.63 -10.60
C LEU A 148 2.29 2.51 -10.94
N ALA A 149 2.14 1.54 -10.03
CA ALA A 149 1.17 0.44 -10.14
C ALA A 149 -0.28 0.90 -10.37
N THR A 150 -0.66 2.08 -9.85
CA THR A 150 -2.01 2.64 -10.04
C THR A 150 -2.26 3.14 -11.46
N HIS A 151 -1.20 3.45 -12.22
CA HIS A 151 -1.25 3.83 -13.63
C HIS A 151 -0.96 2.66 -14.56
N ALA A 152 0.05 1.84 -14.25
CA ALA A 152 0.44 0.71 -15.10
C ALA A 152 -0.48 -0.52 -14.91
N GLY A 153 -1.04 -0.73 -13.72
CA GLY A 153 -1.73 -1.95 -13.30
C GLY A 153 -0.94 -2.69 -12.21
N ALA A 154 -1.61 -3.07 -11.11
CA ALA A 154 -0.94 -3.59 -9.92
C ALA A 154 -0.47 -5.05 -10.02
N LYS A 155 -1.17 -5.86 -10.82
CA LYS A 155 -0.84 -7.28 -11.05
C LYS A 155 -0.50 -7.56 -12.51
N GLN A 156 -1.26 -6.95 -13.42
CA GLN A 156 -1.09 -7.07 -14.85
C GLN A 156 -1.23 -5.68 -15.47
N ALA A 157 -0.47 -5.43 -16.53
CA ALA A 157 -0.54 -4.17 -17.26
C ALA A 157 -1.97 -3.89 -17.75
N ASN A 158 -2.42 -2.64 -17.59
CA ASN A 158 -3.74 -2.16 -17.99
C ASN A 158 -4.90 -2.97 -17.40
N SER A 159 -4.78 -3.40 -16.14
CA SER A 159 -5.81 -4.17 -15.46
C SER A 159 -5.92 -3.77 -13.99
N SER A 160 -7.12 -3.91 -13.45
CA SER A 160 -7.42 -3.71 -12.04
C SER A 160 -8.50 -4.68 -11.54
N VAL A 161 -8.69 -4.74 -10.23
CA VAL A 161 -9.79 -5.50 -9.62
C VAL A 161 -11.16 -4.93 -10.03
N LEU A 162 -11.24 -3.63 -10.30
CA LEU A 162 -12.47 -2.95 -10.69
C LEU A 162 -12.80 -3.16 -12.18
N ASP A 163 -11.79 -3.17 -13.05
CA ASP A 163 -11.94 -3.30 -14.51
C ASP A 163 -10.73 -4.05 -15.07
N ASP A 164 -10.98 -5.18 -15.74
CA ASP A 164 -9.93 -6.07 -16.25
C ASP A 164 -9.19 -5.50 -17.47
N GLY A 165 -9.76 -4.49 -18.13
CA GLY A 165 -9.18 -3.78 -19.27
C GLY A 165 -8.66 -2.37 -18.96
N ALA A 166 -8.59 -1.98 -17.68
CA ALA A 166 -8.07 -0.68 -17.27
C ALA A 166 -7.28 -0.75 -15.96
N ALA A 167 -6.17 -0.02 -15.89
CA ALA A 167 -5.40 0.15 -14.65
C ALA A 167 -6.21 0.89 -13.57
N PRO A 168 -5.84 0.80 -12.26
CA PRO A 168 -6.68 1.27 -11.16
C PRO A 168 -7.18 2.74 -11.25
N LEU A 169 -6.33 3.69 -11.67
CA LEU A 169 -6.74 5.09 -11.82
C LEU A 169 -7.77 5.27 -12.94
N GLU A 170 -7.52 4.63 -14.08
CA GLU A 170 -8.39 4.68 -15.26
C GLU A 170 -9.71 3.96 -15.02
N ALA A 171 -9.67 2.81 -14.33
CA ALA A 171 -10.85 2.07 -13.93
C ALA A 171 -11.73 2.91 -13.00
N MET A 172 -11.14 3.60 -12.03
CA MET A 172 -11.87 4.52 -11.13
C MET A 172 -12.47 5.70 -11.90
N LEU A 173 -11.71 6.30 -12.82
CA LEU A 173 -12.20 7.38 -13.67
C LEU A 173 -13.40 6.92 -14.53
N LYS A 174 -13.30 5.74 -15.15
CA LYS A 174 -14.38 5.13 -15.94
C LYS A 174 -15.61 4.89 -15.08
N ALA A 175 -15.42 4.35 -13.87
CA ALA A 175 -16.49 4.06 -12.93
C ALA A 175 -17.30 5.29 -12.53
N VAL A 176 -16.64 6.43 -12.27
CA VAL A 176 -17.35 7.67 -11.91
C VAL A 176 -17.88 8.45 -13.12
N SER A 177 -17.44 8.12 -14.33
CA SER A 177 -17.80 8.81 -15.58
C SER A 177 -18.96 8.15 -16.33
N GLY A 178 -19.74 7.30 -15.66
CA GLY A 178 -20.83 6.58 -16.29
C GLY A 178 -21.93 7.49 -16.82
N MET A 179 -22.52 7.06 -17.92
CA MET A 179 -23.62 7.71 -18.61
C MET A 179 -24.71 6.67 -18.88
N VAL A 180 -25.84 6.81 -18.18
CA VAL A 180 -26.93 5.83 -18.16
C VAL A 180 -28.23 6.44 -18.70
N ASP A 181 -29.16 5.61 -19.15
CA ASP A 181 -30.46 6.06 -19.64
C ASP A 181 -31.21 6.93 -18.61
N GLY A 182 -31.69 8.09 -19.03
CA GLY A 182 -32.38 9.05 -18.18
C GLY A 182 -33.90 8.84 -18.09
N LYS A 183 -34.46 7.85 -18.80
CA LYS A 183 -35.91 7.61 -18.87
C LYS A 183 -36.30 6.27 -18.27
N GLU A 184 -35.57 5.21 -18.62
CA GLU A 184 -35.90 3.83 -18.30
C GLU A 184 -34.87 3.21 -17.36
N VAL A 185 -35.30 2.88 -16.13
CA VAL A 185 -34.42 2.31 -15.09
C VAL A 185 -33.77 0.99 -15.53
N GLY A 186 -34.47 0.17 -16.30
CA GLY A 186 -33.93 -1.09 -16.84
C GLY A 186 -32.77 -0.86 -17.81
N ALA A 187 -32.92 0.09 -18.73
CA ALA A 187 -31.87 0.48 -19.66
C ALA A 187 -30.69 1.13 -18.92
N ALA A 188 -30.98 1.98 -17.94
CA ALA A 188 -29.95 2.62 -17.11
C ALA A 188 -29.06 1.60 -16.38
N ARG A 189 -29.66 0.53 -15.84
CA ARG A 189 -28.91 -0.59 -15.24
C ARG A 189 -28.07 -1.34 -16.27
N GLY A 190 -28.60 -1.54 -17.48
CA GLY A 190 -27.85 -2.13 -18.60
C GLY A 190 -26.63 -1.31 -18.98
N ASP A 191 -26.79 0.02 -19.09
CA ASP A 191 -25.69 0.93 -19.39
C ASP A 191 -24.62 0.93 -18.30
N ALA A 192 -25.03 0.92 -17.03
CA ALA A 192 -24.12 0.84 -15.90
C ALA A 192 -23.34 -0.48 -15.90
N ALA A 193 -24.02 -1.62 -16.10
CA ALA A 193 -23.37 -2.93 -16.21
C ALA A 193 -22.41 -3.01 -17.40
N GLY A 194 -22.73 -2.35 -18.52
CA GLY A 194 -21.86 -2.21 -19.69
C GLY A 194 -20.76 -1.15 -19.54
N LYS A 195 -20.68 -0.48 -18.37
CA LYS A 195 -19.75 0.62 -18.08
C LYS A 195 -19.74 1.72 -19.16
N SER A 196 -20.92 2.10 -19.65
CA SER A 196 -21.08 3.15 -20.65
C SER A 196 -20.63 4.50 -20.09
N THR A 197 -19.70 5.17 -20.77
CA THR A 197 -19.20 6.52 -20.41
C THR A 197 -19.43 7.58 -21.49
N LYS A 198 -20.03 7.19 -22.62
CA LYS A 198 -20.22 8.09 -23.76
C LYS A 198 -21.42 9.00 -23.52
N PRO A 199 -21.26 10.33 -23.59
CA PRO A 199 -22.39 11.23 -23.64
C PRO A 199 -23.22 10.95 -24.90
N ALA A 200 -24.53 10.85 -24.74
CA ALA A 200 -25.49 10.72 -25.83
C ALA A 200 -26.82 11.30 -25.40
N ASP A 201 -27.66 11.67 -26.37
CA ASP A 201 -28.99 12.23 -26.10
C ASP A 201 -29.82 11.27 -25.23
N GLY A 202 -30.37 11.80 -24.14
CA GLY A 202 -31.14 11.03 -23.17
C GLY A 202 -30.32 10.25 -22.15
N LYS A 203 -28.99 10.28 -22.20
CA LYS A 203 -28.13 9.75 -21.12
C LYS A 203 -27.87 10.79 -20.04
N ILE A 204 -27.77 10.35 -18.80
CA ILE A 204 -27.46 11.18 -17.62
C ILE A 204 -26.25 10.61 -16.86
N PRO A 205 -25.46 11.46 -16.17
CA PRO A 205 -24.33 11.00 -15.36
C PRO A 205 -24.75 10.11 -14.19
N HIS A 206 -24.04 8.99 -14.01
CA HIS A 206 -24.20 8.07 -12.89
C HIS A 206 -22.94 7.19 -12.74
N ALA A 207 -22.59 6.75 -11.53
CA ALA A 207 -21.50 5.77 -11.38
C ALA A 207 -21.88 4.39 -11.98
N THR A 208 -20.95 3.69 -12.61
CA THR A 208 -21.19 2.36 -13.21
C THR A 208 -20.97 1.21 -12.23
N ASP A 209 -20.18 1.46 -11.19
CA ASP A 209 -19.73 0.49 -10.20
C ASP A 209 -20.05 1.00 -8.78
N PRO A 210 -20.09 0.11 -7.76
CA PRO A 210 -20.43 0.48 -6.38
C PRO A 210 -19.29 1.23 -5.66
N VAL A 211 -18.92 2.39 -6.18
CA VAL A 211 -17.84 3.25 -5.66
C VAL A 211 -18.38 4.28 -4.68
N VAL A 212 -17.56 4.65 -3.71
CA VAL A 212 -17.80 5.84 -2.87
C VAL A 212 -16.91 6.96 -3.39
N ALA A 213 -17.51 7.96 -4.02
CA ALA A 213 -16.81 9.14 -4.52
C ALA A 213 -17.01 10.32 -3.56
N ILE A 214 -15.91 10.92 -3.11
CA ILE A 214 -15.93 12.11 -2.25
C ILE A 214 -15.28 13.27 -2.99
N SER A 215 -16.04 14.32 -3.29
CA SER A 215 -15.59 15.48 -4.07
C SER A 215 -15.75 16.77 -3.26
N ALA A 216 -14.64 17.43 -2.94
CA ALA A 216 -14.65 18.70 -2.23
C ALA A 216 -14.25 19.87 -3.14
N LYS A 217 -15.03 20.97 -3.14
CA LYS A 217 -14.75 22.15 -3.96
C LYS A 217 -13.64 23.03 -3.38
N ALA A 218 -13.65 23.24 -2.06
CA ALA A 218 -12.69 24.11 -1.39
C ALA A 218 -11.54 23.30 -0.73
N GLY A 219 -11.87 22.19 -0.06
CA GLY A 219 -10.92 21.31 0.58
C GLY A 219 -11.60 20.16 1.31
N LEU A 220 -10.87 19.09 1.55
CA LEU A 220 -11.31 17.91 2.30
C LEU A 220 -10.39 17.72 3.50
N ALA A 221 -10.95 17.65 4.70
CA ALA A 221 -10.23 17.32 5.92
C ALA A 221 -10.72 15.98 6.46
N VAL A 222 -9.77 15.12 6.86
CA VAL A 222 -10.04 13.83 7.50
C VAL A 222 -9.21 13.79 8.78
N THR A 223 -9.89 13.74 9.93
CA THR A 223 -9.25 13.80 11.26
C THR A 223 -9.81 12.72 12.17
N ALA A 224 -8.96 12.13 13.02
CA ALA A 224 -9.36 11.23 14.07
C ALA A 224 -8.72 11.66 15.39
N GLY A 225 -9.45 11.57 16.51
CA GLY A 225 -8.89 11.84 17.84
C GLY A 225 -7.94 10.76 18.35
N GLN A 226 -7.84 9.63 17.63
CA GLN A 226 -6.98 8.48 17.90
C GLN A 226 -6.31 8.04 16.59
N ALA A 227 -6.51 6.79 16.15
CA ALA A 227 -5.91 6.27 14.92
C ALA A 227 -6.73 6.63 13.65
N LEU A 228 -6.01 6.89 12.56
CA LEU A 228 -6.53 6.88 11.19
C LEU A 228 -5.92 5.67 10.47
N GLN A 229 -6.75 4.83 9.84
CA GLN A 229 -6.30 3.66 9.09
C GLN A 229 -6.83 3.71 7.67
N LEU A 230 -5.94 3.57 6.70
CA LEU A 230 -6.24 3.40 5.28
C LEU A 230 -5.70 2.04 4.85
N ALA A 231 -6.59 1.11 4.49
CA ALA A 231 -6.24 -0.22 4.03
C ALA A 231 -6.98 -0.50 2.72
N ASN A 232 -6.30 -1.13 1.76
CA ASN A 232 -6.83 -1.44 0.45
C ASN A 232 -6.33 -2.83 0.02
N GLY A 233 -7.01 -3.47 -0.92
CA GLY A 233 -6.66 -4.79 -1.43
C GLY A 233 -5.88 -4.80 -2.75
N GLU A 234 -5.59 -3.64 -3.33
CA GLU A 234 -4.97 -3.52 -4.65
C GLU A 234 -3.87 -2.45 -4.68
N ALA A 235 -4.24 -1.16 -4.71
CA ALA A 235 -3.28 -0.07 -4.68
C ALA A 235 -3.88 1.22 -4.08
N VAL A 236 -3.01 2.09 -3.55
CA VAL A 236 -3.34 3.46 -3.10
C VAL A 236 -2.54 4.46 -3.92
N ALA A 237 -3.22 5.50 -4.42
CA ALA A 237 -2.59 6.68 -5.00
C ALA A 237 -2.78 7.88 -4.06
N LEU A 238 -1.68 8.51 -3.64
CA LEU A 238 -1.68 9.81 -2.97
C LEU A 238 -1.02 10.81 -3.93
N MET A 239 -1.83 11.75 -4.43
CA MET A 239 -1.46 12.61 -5.56
C MET A 239 -1.78 14.06 -5.25
N SER A 240 -0.81 14.94 -5.51
CA SER A 240 -0.93 16.38 -5.31
C SER A 240 -0.44 17.08 -6.57
N GLY A 241 -1.17 18.11 -7.03
CA GLY A 241 -0.72 18.95 -8.14
C GLY A 241 0.44 19.89 -7.76
N ALA A 242 0.65 20.11 -6.47
CA ALA A 242 1.77 20.84 -5.89
C ALA A 242 2.44 19.94 -4.84
N ASP A 243 2.49 20.35 -3.57
CA ASP A 243 3.25 19.65 -2.53
C ASP A 243 2.46 18.52 -1.85
N THR A 244 3.18 17.47 -1.45
CA THR A 244 2.69 16.45 -0.50
C THR A 244 3.56 16.50 0.76
N GLN A 245 2.92 16.59 1.92
CA GLN A 245 3.61 16.63 3.21
C GLN A 245 3.23 15.43 4.06
N ILE A 246 4.21 14.74 4.62
CA ILE A 246 4.01 13.68 5.61
C ILE A 246 4.81 14.03 6.85
N VAL A 247 4.11 14.27 7.95
CA VAL A 247 4.71 14.74 9.21
C VAL A 247 4.37 13.74 10.31
N SER A 248 5.39 13.22 10.99
CA SER A 248 5.24 12.36 12.16
C SER A 248 5.94 12.98 13.37
N GLY A 249 5.25 13.03 14.51
CA GLY A 249 5.81 13.51 15.76
C GLY A 249 6.74 12.50 16.46
N ALA A 250 6.79 11.25 15.97
CA ALA A 250 7.62 10.20 16.54
C ALA A 250 8.37 9.43 15.45
N GLN A 251 7.82 8.32 14.96
CA GLN A 251 8.49 7.43 14.02
C GLN A 251 7.74 7.41 12.68
N MET A 252 8.50 7.36 11.59
CA MET A 252 8.01 7.14 10.23
C MET A 252 8.54 5.79 9.77
N ARG A 253 7.66 4.92 9.27
CA ARG A 253 8.03 3.57 8.79
C ARG A 253 7.47 3.34 7.41
N VAL A 254 8.33 2.87 6.51
CA VAL A 254 7.98 2.52 5.13
C VAL A 254 8.47 1.11 4.87
N HIS A 255 7.55 0.22 4.52
CA HIS A 255 7.83 -1.19 4.25
C HIS A 255 7.13 -1.59 2.95
N ALA A 256 7.82 -2.35 2.10
CA ALA A 256 7.26 -2.89 0.86
C ALA A 256 7.71 -4.34 0.69
N GLY A 257 6.84 -5.18 0.13
CA GLY A 257 7.14 -6.59 -0.13
C GLY A 257 8.01 -6.85 -1.35
N GLN A 258 8.11 -5.89 -2.27
CA GLN A 258 8.92 -6.02 -3.49
C GLN A 258 9.97 -4.90 -3.61
N ALA A 259 9.53 -3.64 -3.68
CA ALA A 259 10.44 -2.53 -3.92
C ALA A 259 9.94 -1.22 -3.29
N ILE A 260 10.88 -0.34 -2.95
CA ILE A 260 10.63 1.06 -2.61
C ILE A 260 11.33 1.90 -3.68
N GLY A 261 10.57 2.68 -4.45
CA GLY A 261 11.10 3.67 -5.39
C GLY A 261 11.02 5.08 -4.81
N VAL A 262 12.09 5.84 -4.97
CA VAL A 262 12.13 7.27 -4.63
C VAL A 262 12.73 8.01 -5.81
N LEU A 263 11.94 8.87 -6.45
CA LEU A 263 12.37 9.74 -7.54
C LEU A 263 12.04 11.18 -7.17
N ALA A 264 13.02 12.06 -7.31
CA ALA A 264 12.86 13.49 -7.09
C ALA A 264 13.65 14.27 -8.16
N GLY A 265 13.25 15.51 -8.44
CA GLY A 265 13.87 16.31 -9.50
C GLY A 265 13.62 15.82 -10.93
N ALA A 266 12.56 15.02 -11.15
CA ALA A 266 12.19 14.51 -12.47
C ALA A 266 11.54 15.58 -13.39
N VAL A 267 11.08 16.68 -12.80
CA VAL A 267 10.60 17.88 -13.49
C VAL A 267 11.51 19.06 -13.12
N ALA A 268 11.31 20.21 -13.76
CA ALA A 268 12.14 21.40 -13.55
C ALA A 268 12.38 21.69 -12.06
N ALA A 269 13.65 21.93 -11.71
CA ALA A 269 14.04 22.14 -10.32
C ALA A 269 13.40 23.42 -9.74
N GLY A 270 12.99 23.35 -8.47
CA GLY A 270 12.58 24.52 -7.69
C GLY A 270 13.73 25.50 -7.45
N ALA A 271 13.44 26.62 -6.77
CA ALA A 271 14.36 27.74 -6.59
C ALA A 271 15.74 27.36 -6.00
N ASP A 272 15.79 26.32 -5.17
CA ASP A 272 17.02 25.89 -4.48
C ASP A 272 17.79 24.78 -5.22
N GLY A 273 17.28 24.27 -6.36
CA GLY A 273 18.00 23.30 -7.18
C GLY A 273 18.22 21.92 -6.53
N VAL A 274 17.59 21.63 -5.38
CA VAL A 274 17.74 20.36 -4.66
C VAL A 274 16.84 19.29 -5.28
N GLY A 275 17.45 18.18 -5.72
CA GLY A 275 16.72 17.00 -6.19
C GLY A 275 16.19 16.15 -5.03
N LEU A 276 17.07 15.45 -4.32
CA LEU A 276 16.75 14.62 -3.15
C LEU A 276 17.65 15.00 -1.96
N GLN A 277 17.06 15.08 -0.77
CA GLN A 277 17.78 15.36 0.47
C GLN A 277 17.37 14.37 1.56
N ALA A 278 18.35 13.74 2.21
CA ALA A 278 18.16 12.83 3.34
C ALA A 278 19.13 13.21 4.46
N ILE A 279 18.60 13.71 5.58
CA ILE A 279 19.40 14.28 6.69
C ILE A 279 18.92 13.70 8.02
N ALA A 280 19.86 13.19 8.81
CA ALA A 280 19.68 12.94 10.24
C ALA A 280 20.37 14.06 11.03
N ALA A 281 19.60 14.83 11.80
CA ALA A 281 20.15 15.93 12.60
C ALA A 281 20.97 15.43 13.81
N LYS A 282 20.64 14.23 14.30
CA LYS A 282 21.32 13.51 15.37
C LYS A 282 21.34 12.03 15.01
N ASP A 283 22.27 11.32 15.65
CA ASP A 283 22.44 9.88 15.53
C ASP A 283 22.82 9.43 14.11
N ALA A 284 23.02 8.13 13.92
CA ALA A 284 23.60 7.57 12.71
C ALA A 284 22.59 7.45 11.55
N ILE A 285 23.09 7.59 10.33
CA ILE A 285 22.43 7.11 9.11
C ILE A 285 23.03 5.74 8.78
N ASP A 286 22.19 4.72 8.66
CA ASP A 286 22.59 3.36 8.31
C ASP A 286 21.94 2.96 6.98
N VAL A 287 22.75 2.60 5.98
CA VAL A 287 22.32 2.25 4.62
C VAL A 287 22.97 0.93 4.23
N GLN A 288 22.16 -0.09 3.97
CA GLN A 288 22.64 -1.44 3.71
C GLN A 288 21.89 -2.09 2.54
N ALA A 289 22.63 -2.82 1.71
CA ALA A 289 22.09 -3.86 0.83
C ALA A 289 22.49 -5.22 1.45
N GLN A 290 21.56 -5.87 2.15
CA GLN A 290 21.89 -7.01 3.03
C GLN A 290 22.23 -8.29 2.27
N SER A 291 21.69 -8.46 1.06
CA SER A 291 21.87 -9.65 0.23
C SER A 291 22.33 -9.36 -1.19
N ASP A 292 22.58 -8.09 -1.53
CA ASP A 292 22.92 -7.66 -2.89
C ASP A 292 23.78 -6.39 -2.88
N THR A 293 23.89 -5.73 -4.03
CA THR A 293 24.79 -4.63 -4.33
C THR A 293 24.24 -3.30 -3.82
N LEU A 294 25.06 -2.55 -3.09
CA LEU A 294 24.85 -1.12 -2.87
C LEU A 294 25.57 -0.32 -3.95
N ALA A 295 24.81 0.35 -4.82
CA ALA A 295 25.36 1.20 -5.89
C ALA A 295 25.17 2.70 -5.55
N ILE A 296 26.26 3.48 -5.62
CA ILE A 296 26.27 4.94 -5.42
C ILE A 296 26.94 5.57 -6.65
N GLN A 297 26.19 6.34 -7.43
CA GLN A 297 26.62 6.86 -8.72
C GLN A 297 26.19 8.32 -8.89
N ALA A 298 27.04 9.14 -9.51
CA ALA A 298 26.74 10.51 -9.89
C ALA A 298 27.36 10.83 -11.26
N ARG A 299 26.71 11.70 -12.04
CA ARG A 299 27.28 12.23 -13.30
C ARG A 299 28.48 13.14 -13.01
N ASP A 300 28.32 13.98 -11.99
CA ASP A 300 29.30 14.99 -11.59
C ASP A 300 30.06 14.46 -10.36
N ASP A 301 30.18 15.23 -9.28
CA ASP A 301 30.97 14.84 -8.10
C ASP A 301 30.29 13.79 -7.21
N VAL A 302 31.06 12.82 -6.71
CA VAL A 302 30.72 12.05 -5.49
C VAL A 302 31.62 12.51 -4.35
N LYS A 303 31.04 13.07 -3.28
CA LYS A 303 31.77 13.58 -2.11
C LYS A 303 31.45 12.75 -0.88
N VAL A 304 32.45 12.01 -0.38
CA VAL A 304 32.38 11.26 0.88
C VAL A 304 33.36 11.91 1.85
N VAL A 305 32.84 12.57 2.90
CA VAL A 305 33.64 13.40 3.80
C VAL A 305 33.28 13.09 5.25
N SER A 306 34.31 12.86 6.07
CA SER A 306 34.21 12.88 7.53
C SER A 306 34.88 14.16 8.02
N ALA A 307 34.12 15.06 8.64
CA ALA A 307 34.62 16.38 9.05
C ALA A 307 35.46 16.35 10.34
N ALA A 308 35.24 15.35 11.20
CA ALA A 308 35.83 15.30 12.55
C ALA A 308 36.60 14.01 12.85
N SER A 309 36.50 12.99 11.99
CA SER A 309 37.09 11.67 12.24
C SER A 309 37.55 11.05 10.92
N PHE A 310 37.55 9.73 10.82
CA PHE A 310 37.99 8.99 9.65
C PHE A 310 36.83 8.65 8.69
N ALA A 311 37.18 8.37 7.44
CA ALA A 311 36.36 7.66 6.48
C ALA A 311 37.00 6.29 6.25
N GLU A 312 36.27 5.22 6.56
CA GLU A 312 36.77 3.85 6.48
C GLU A 312 36.17 3.11 5.29
N TRP A 313 37.02 2.36 4.58
CA TRP A 313 36.63 1.51 3.47
C TRP A 313 37.17 0.11 3.73
N ALA A 314 36.28 -0.87 3.85
CA ALA A 314 36.63 -2.25 4.10
C ALA A 314 35.86 -3.16 3.15
N ALA A 315 36.54 -4.17 2.60
CA ALA A 315 35.93 -5.18 1.75
C ALA A 315 36.51 -6.55 2.08
N LYS A 316 35.66 -7.58 2.02
CA LYS A 316 36.08 -8.97 2.29
C LYS A 316 37.02 -9.53 1.20
N LYS A 317 36.81 -9.12 -0.05
CA LYS A 317 37.57 -9.60 -1.21
C LYS A 317 38.61 -8.58 -1.66
N SER A 318 38.17 -7.47 -2.23
CA SER A 318 39.06 -6.48 -2.83
C SER A 318 38.50 -5.07 -2.73
N ILE A 319 39.40 -4.08 -2.63
CA ILE A 319 39.10 -2.65 -2.83
C ILE A 319 39.88 -2.20 -4.06
N SER A 320 39.24 -1.48 -4.98
CA SER A 320 39.92 -0.97 -6.17
C SER A 320 39.47 0.43 -6.54
N LEU A 321 40.43 1.31 -6.84
CA LEU A 321 40.21 2.69 -7.28
C LEU A 321 40.73 2.82 -8.70
N TRP A 322 39.90 3.27 -9.64
CA TRP A 322 40.23 3.30 -11.06
C TRP A 322 39.92 4.66 -11.67
N THR A 323 40.64 4.98 -12.74
CA THR A 323 40.31 6.09 -13.64
C THR A 323 40.16 5.54 -15.05
N ALA A 324 39.36 6.20 -15.89
CA ALA A 324 39.22 5.84 -17.30
C ALA A 324 40.55 5.89 -18.07
N GLY A 325 41.52 6.69 -17.60
CA GLY A 325 42.88 6.76 -18.14
C GLY A 325 43.80 5.59 -17.73
N GLY A 326 43.29 4.58 -17.01
CA GLY A 326 44.02 3.35 -16.69
C GLY A 326 44.90 3.41 -15.44
N ALA A 327 44.97 4.54 -14.72
CA ALA A 327 45.63 4.57 -13.41
C ALA A 327 44.76 3.88 -12.35
N ASN A 328 45.39 3.06 -11.51
CA ASN A 328 44.70 2.23 -10.52
C ASN A 328 45.52 1.96 -9.25
N ILE A 329 44.78 1.83 -8.14
CA ILE A 329 45.25 1.24 -6.89
C ILE A 329 44.29 0.11 -6.51
N THR A 330 44.83 -1.09 -6.29
CA THR A 330 44.06 -2.28 -5.89
C THR A 330 44.62 -2.87 -4.61
N ILE A 331 43.74 -3.20 -3.66
CA ILE A 331 44.04 -3.90 -2.41
C ILE A 331 43.33 -5.25 -2.47
N ASP A 332 44.09 -6.35 -2.56
CA ASP A 332 43.55 -7.70 -2.72
C ASP A 332 44.54 -8.76 -2.22
N GLY A 333 44.04 -9.81 -1.58
CA GLY A 333 44.87 -10.94 -1.09
C GLY A 333 46.02 -10.54 -0.16
N GLY A 334 45.87 -9.44 0.59
CA GLY A 334 46.93 -8.86 1.44
C GLY A 334 47.98 -8.04 0.70
N ASN A 335 47.85 -7.88 -0.62
CA ASN A 335 48.76 -7.09 -1.45
C ASN A 335 48.18 -5.72 -1.78
N ILE A 336 49.06 -4.77 -2.11
CA ILE A 336 48.71 -3.47 -2.69
C ILE A 336 49.39 -3.36 -4.06
N THR A 337 48.59 -3.23 -5.11
CA THR A 337 49.05 -3.04 -6.50
C THR A 337 48.78 -1.61 -6.92
N VAL A 338 49.84 -0.88 -7.30
CA VAL A 338 49.75 0.48 -7.86
C VAL A 338 50.24 0.44 -9.29
N GLN A 339 49.38 0.77 -10.25
CA GLN A 339 49.68 0.71 -11.68
C GLN A 339 49.17 1.94 -12.42
N CYS A 340 49.93 2.43 -13.40
CA CYS A 340 49.48 3.47 -14.31
C CYS A 340 50.26 3.41 -15.64
N PRO A 341 49.63 3.77 -16.78
CA PRO A 341 50.35 3.90 -18.05
C PRO A 341 51.41 5.01 -18.07
N GLY A 342 51.21 6.03 -17.23
CA GLY A 342 52.11 7.17 -17.09
C GLY A 342 53.15 6.99 -15.98
N LYS A 343 53.60 8.11 -15.43
CA LYS A 343 54.61 8.15 -14.36
C LYS A 343 53.96 8.10 -12.97
N ILE A 344 54.41 7.17 -12.13
CA ILE A 344 54.16 7.23 -10.68
C ILE A 344 55.10 8.28 -10.08
N THR A 345 54.54 9.36 -9.52
CA THR A 345 55.31 10.41 -8.85
C THR A 345 55.05 10.37 -7.35
N ILE A 346 56.12 10.29 -6.54
CA ILE A 346 56.03 10.19 -5.07
C ILE A 346 56.85 11.31 -4.43
N HIS A 347 56.18 12.31 -3.86
CA HIS A 347 56.80 13.38 -3.07
C HIS A 347 56.84 12.95 -1.59
N ALA A 348 58.04 12.71 -1.04
CA ALA A 348 58.19 12.28 0.36
C ALA A 348 59.49 12.80 0.99
N GLY A 349 59.43 13.28 2.24
CA GLY A 349 60.62 13.68 3.02
C GLY A 349 61.45 12.51 3.59
N LYS A 350 60.87 11.31 3.68
CA LYS A 350 61.54 10.06 4.08
C LYS A 350 60.80 8.86 3.48
N LYS A 351 61.53 7.83 3.05
CA LYS A 351 60.97 6.55 2.59
C LYS A 351 61.59 5.43 3.41
N SER A 352 60.78 4.57 4.01
CA SER A 352 61.22 3.43 4.83
C SER A 352 60.29 2.25 4.58
N PHE A 353 60.81 1.17 4.04
CA PHE A 353 60.07 -0.08 3.81
C PHE A 353 60.47 -1.06 4.92
N LYS A 354 59.55 -1.29 5.87
CA LYS A 354 59.71 -2.29 6.94
C LYS A 354 59.09 -3.63 6.49
N GLY A 355 59.31 -4.69 7.26
CA GLY A 355 58.69 -5.99 7.02
C GLY A 355 57.15 -5.92 7.02
N PRO A 356 56.47 -6.98 6.52
CA PRO A 356 55.02 -7.03 6.43
C PRO A 356 54.36 -6.95 7.82
N GLU A 357 53.21 -6.29 7.87
CA GLU A 357 52.36 -6.15 9.07
C GLU A 357 50.91 -6.47 8.69
N ARG A 358 50.15 -7.04 9.63
CA ARG A 358 48.72 -7.36 9.45
C ARG A 358 47.89 -6.59 10.48
N LYS A 359 46.85 -5.89 10.02
CA LYS A 359 45.79 -5.36 10.86
C LYS A 359 44.51 -6.14 10.60
N GLU A 360 43.89 -6.66 11.66
CA GLU A 360 42.59 -7.30 11.56
C GLU A 360 41.48 -6.25 11.67
N VAL A 361 40.56 -6.26 10.71
CA VAL A 361 39.33 -5.47 10.73
C VAL A 361 38.17 -6.45 10.77
N SER A 362 37.28 -6.31 11.74
CA SER A 362 36.05 -7.10 11.79
C SER A 362 35.06 -6.59 10.76
N MET A 363 34.69 -7.44 9.79
CA MET A 363 33.65 -7.09 8.83
C MET A 363 32.28 -7.02 9.51
N PRO A 364 31.40 -6.08 9.13
CA PRO A 364 30.05 -6.02 9.65
C PRO A 364 29.30 -7.33 9.32
N TYR A 365 28.57 -7.85 10.29
CA TYR A 365 27.68 -8.99 10.09
C TYR A 365 26.37 -8.47 9.46
N LEU A 366 26.14 -8.80 8.19
CA LEU A 366 24.85 -8.52 7.55
C LEU A 366 23.88 -9.65 7.90
N PRO A 367 22.62 -9.33 8.28
CA PRO A 367 21.60 -10.35 8.47
C PRO A 367 21.44 -11.16 7.19
N VAL A 368 21.62 -12.48 7.27
CA VAL A 368 21.17 -13.39 6.23
C VAL A 368 19.69 -13.66 6.44
N PRO A 369 18.82 -13.47 5.43
CA PRO A 369 17.41 -13.82 5.55
C PRO A 369 17.30 -15.29 5.93
N ASN A 370 16.92 -15.57 7.18
CA ASN A 370 16.51 -16.90 7.59
C ASN A 370 15.07 -17.10 7.11
N LEU A 371 14.88 -17.10 5.79
CA LEU A 371 13.66 -17.60 5.19
C LEU A 371 13.60 -19.09 5.58
N PRO A 372 12.49 -19.59 6.15
CA PRO A 372 12.37 -21.01 6.41
C PRO A 372 12.59 -21.72 5.07
N ALA A 373 13.68 -22.47 4.95
CA ALA A 373 13.96 -23.24 3.75
C ALA A 373 12.71 -24.06 3.42
N ALA A 374 12.21 -23.92 2.18
CA ALA A 374 10.90 -24.45 1.80
C ALA A 374 10.80 -25.97 1.97
N PHE A 375 11.94 -26.67 1.99
CA PHE A 375 12.02 -28.11 2.18
C PHE A 375 13.12 -28.44 3.20
N SER A 376 12.79 -29.34 4.13
CA SER A 376 13.75 -29.92 5.05
C SER A 376 13.50 -31.40 5.21
N GLN A 377 14.57 -32.19 5.22
CA GLN A 377 14.52 -33.64 5.39
C GLN A 377 15.59 -34.08 6.40
N ARG A 378 15.31 -35.18 7.07
CA ARG A 378 16.25 -35.88 7.95
C ARG A 378 16.26 -37.34 7.55
N LEU A 379 17.43 -37.86 7.22
CA LEU A 379 17.60 -39.30 7.05
C LEU A 379 17.64 -39.97 8.42
N ASP A 380 16.83 -41.02 8.58
CA ASP A 380 16.83 -41.94 9.71
C ASP A 380 17.18 -43.33 9.18
N VAL A 381 18.28 -43.91 9.66
CA VAL A 381 18.74 -45.25 9.31
C VAL A 381 18.87 -46.14 10.54
N HIS A 382 18.13 -45.83 11.61
CA HIS A 382 18.16 -46.58 12.87
C HIS A 382 18.03 -48.09 12.65
N ASP A 383 17.01 -48.49 11.88
CA ASP A 383 16.68 -49.90 11.63
C ASP A 383 17.63 -50.59 10.65
N LEU A 384 18.46 -49.85 9.92
CA LEU A 384 19.43 -50.39 8.96
C LEU A 384 20.78 -50.74 9.61
N PHE A 385 21.12 -50.12 10.73
CA PHE A 385 22.42 -50.28 11.40
C PHE A 385 22.31 -50.60 12.90
N VAL A 386 21.22 -51.26 13.33
CA VAL A 386 20.88 -51.60 14.73
C VAL A 386 22.03 -52.21 15.54
N GLN A 387 23.01 -52.84 14.89
CA GLN A 387 24.17 -53.48 15.53
C GLN A 387 25.43 -52.60 15.59
N HIS A 388 25.34 -51.31 15.30
CA HIS A 388 26.49 -50.41 15.19
C HIS A 388 26.38 -49.16 16.06
N ASP A 389 27.53 -48.66 16.51
CA ASP A 389 27.62 -47.32 17.09
C ASP A 389 27.38 -46.28 15.99
N PHE A 390 26.20 -45.66 16.00
CA PHE A 390 25.79 -44.66 15.02
C PHE A 390 26.74 -43.46 14.97
N GLY A 391 27.46 -43.16 16.06
CA GLY A 391 28.45 -42.08 16.10
C GLY A 391 29.65 -42.31 15.15
N ALA A 392 29.92 -43.57 14.77
CA ALA A 392 30.97 -43.94 13.82
C ALA A 392 30.47 -44.02 12.37
N VAL A 393 29.18 -43.82 12.12
CA VAL A 393 28.59 -43.85 10.77
C VAL A 393 28.53 -42.43 10.22
N SER A 394 29.20 -42.22 9.09
CA SER A 394 29.19 -40.97 8.34
C SER A 394 28.09 -41.00 7.29
N TYR A 395 27.59 -39.82 6.94
CA TYR A 395 26.69 -39.64 5.80
C TYR A 395 27.18 -38.51 4.89
N ALA A 396 26.87 -38.65 3.60
CA ALA A 396 27.06 -37.61 2.59
C ALA A 396 25.80 -37.46 1.75
N ALA A 397 25.27 -36.25 1.68
CA ALA A 397 24.14 -35.91 0.80
C ALA A 397 24.64 -35.24 -0.49
N LYS A 398 24.16 -35.74 -1.62
CA LYS A 398 24.49 -35.25 -2.97
C LYS A 398 23.23 -34.82 -3.72
N VAL A 399 23.38 -33.77 -4.51
CA VAL A 399 22.41 -33.32 -5.52
C VAL A 399 23.16 -33.33 -6.85
N GLY A 400 22.85 -34.30 -7.71
CA GLY A 400 23.71 -34.61 -8.87
C GLY A 400 25.14 -34.95 -8.45
N ASP A 401 26.15 -34.45 -9.18
CA ASP A 401 27.58 -34.64 -8.84
C ASP A 401 28.10 -33.69 -7.75
N GLN A 402 27.29 -32.73 -7.29
CA GLN A 402 27.70 -31.78 -6.25
C GLN A 402 27.34 -32.27 -4.85
N ARG A 403 28.35 -32.26 -3.96
CA ARG A 403 28.22 -32.65 -2.55
C ARG A 403 27.67 -31.46 -1.75
N VAL A 404 26.53 -31.65 -1.09
CA VAL A 404 25.81 -30.56 -0.41
C VAL A 404 26.07 -30.56 1.10
N LYS A 405 26.20 -31.74 1.73
CA LYS A 405 26.41 -31.83 3.19
C LYS A 405 27.12 -33.12 3.59
N ARG A 406 27.97 -33.05 4.63
CA ARG A 406 28.63 -34.18 5.29
C ARG A 406 28.48 -34.08 6.81
N GLY A 407 28.43 -35.22 7.47
CA GLY A 407 28.42 -35.32 8.93
C GLY A 407 28.40 -36.77 9.41
N THR A 408 28.36 -36.96 10.73
CA THR A 408 28.09 -38.25 11.36
C THR A 408 26.62 -38.33 11.77
N LEU A 409 26.10 -39.55 11.94
CA LEU A 409 24.77 -39.75 12.49
C LEU A 409 24.76 -39.45 14.00
N ASP A 410 23.60 -39.05 14.52
CA ASP A 410 23.40 -38.93 15.96
C ASP A 410 23.27 -40.30 16.64
N GLU A 411 23.17 -40.31 17.97
CA GLU A 411 23.02 -41.52 18.79
C GLU A 411 21.79 -42.37 18.46
N HIS A 412 20.85 -41.85 17.66
CA HIS A 412 19.64 -42.54 17.20
C HIS A 412 19.71 -42.94 15.71
N GLY A 413 20.86 -42.78 15.03
CA GLY A 413 21.01 -43.14 13.63
C GLY A 413 20.46 -42.10 12.65
N ARG A 414 20.35 -40.84 13.07
CA ARG A 414 19.77 -39.77 12.25
C ARG A 414 20.80 -38.73 11.83
N SER A 415 20.76 -38.35 10.56
CA SER A 415 21.58 -37.25 10.01
C SER A 415 21.23 -35.88 10.62
N ALA A 416 22.10 -34.88 10.48
CA ALA A 416 21.69 -33.50 10.75
C ALA A 416 20.68 -33.03 9.69
N GLN A 417 19.78 -32.11 10.06
CA GLN A 417 18.74 -31.63 9.15
C GLN A 417 19.35 -31.00 7.89
N ILE A 418 18.89 -31.47 6.74
CA ILE A 418 19.31 -31.01 5.43
C ILE A 418 18.22 -30.07 4.91
N TYR A 419 18.63 -28.86 4.53
CA TYR A 419 17.75 -27.81 4.04
C TYR A 419 17.98 -27.62 2.54
N ALA A 420 16.90 -27.44 1.78
CA ALA A 420 16.96 -27.13 0.35
C ALA A 420 15.95 -26.02 0.00
N GLU A 421 16.33 -25.18 -0.97
CA GLU A 421 15.49 -24.10 -1.49
C GLU A 421 14.40 -24.61 -2.45
N GLN A 422 14.64 -25.75 -3.12
CA GLN A 422 13.72 -26.41 -4.04
C GLN A 422 13.55 -27.90 -3.67
N GLY A 423 12.41 -28.48 -4.02
CA GLY A 423 12.13 -29.90 -3.79
C GLY A 423 12.87 -30.78 -4.80
N GLU A 424 14.11 -31.14 -4.49
CA GLU A 424 14.98 -31.92 -5.38
C GLU A 424 15.24 -33.34 -4.84
N LYS A 425 15.47 -34.31 -5.75
CA LYS A 425 15.89 -35.66 -5.37
C LYS A 425 17.35 -35.62 -4.90
N MET A 426 17.58 -36.02 -3.66
CA MET A 426 18.91 -36.16 -3.08
C MET A 426 19.30 -37.63 -2.99
N GLU A 427 20.55 -37.93 -3.33
CA GLU A 427 21.16 -39.21 -3.03
C GLU A 427 21.91 -39.10 -1.70
N ILE A 428 21.62 -40.00 -0.76
CA ILE A 428 22.29 -40.01 0.54
C ILE A 428 23.06 -41.32 0.68
N LEU A 429 24.35 -41.19 0.91
CA LEU A 429 25.27 -42.30 1.14
C LEU A 429 25.56 -42.39 2.64
N THR A 430 25.48 -43.58 3.22
CA THR A 430 25.74 -43.86 4.65
C THR A 430 26.74 -45.01 4.82
N GLY A 431 27.80 -44.81 5.61
CA GLY A 431 28.94 -45.74 5.64
C GLY A 431 30.01 -45.36 6.67
N ARG A 432 31.06 -46.17 6.80
CA ARG A 432 32.07 -46.08 7.88
C ARG A 432 33.33 -45.27 7.53
N SER A 433 33.42 -44.70 6.32
CA SER A 433 34.56 -43.87 5.89
C SER A 433 34.08 -42.67 5.08
N LEU A 434 34.71 -41.50 5.28
CA LEU A 434 34.45 -40.29 4.50
C LEU A 434 35.21 -40.26 3.16
N ASP A 435 36.18 -41.17 2.99
CA ASP A 435 37.21 -41.09 1.96
C ASP A 435 37.01 -42.09 0.80
N GLU A 436 36.32 -43.20 1.01
CA GLU A 436 35.95 -44.17 -0.04
C GLU A 436 34.49 -44.60 0.12
N TRP A 437 33.72 -44.48 -0.97
CA TRP A 437 32.31 -44.86 -1.05
C TRP A 437 32.15 -45.85 -2.21
N ASP A 438 32.41 -47.12 -1.96
CA ASP A 438 32.14 -48.20 -2.91
C ASP A 438 30.79 -48.85 -2.61
N LEU A 439 30.03 -49.13 -3.67
CA LEU A 439 28.77 -49.86 -3.60
C LEU A 439 29.07 -51.34 -3.30
N ILE A 440 28.88 -51.76 -2.05
CA ILE A 440 28.93 -53.18 -1.70
C ILE A 440 27.54 -53.76 -1.95
N VAL A 441 27.38 -54.49 -3.05
CA VAL A 441 26.22 -55.35 -3.28
C VAL A 441 26.52 -56.67 -2.58
N ASP A 442 25.81 -56.95 -1.49
CA ASP A 442 25.90 -58.25 -0.82
C ASP A 442 25.26 -59.31 -1.73
N TYR A 443 26.09 -60.25 -2.20
CA TYR A 443 25.71 -61.32 -3.12
C TYR A 443 25.51 -62.63 -2.34
N ASP A 444 24.69 -62.61 -1.30
CA ASP A 444 24.24 -63.83 -0.61
C ASP A 444 22.71 -63.84 -0.64
N ASP A 445 22.14 -64.32 -1.76
CA ASP A 445 20.82 -65.00 -1.85
C ASP A 445 20.35 -65.24 -3.31
N LEU A 446 21.22 -65.74 -4.20
CA LEU A 446 20.76 -66.27 -5.50
C LEU A 446 21.53 -67.53 -5.94
N GLU A 447 21.47 -68.59 -5.13
CA GLU A 447 21.44 -69.96 -5.64
C GLU A 447 20.10 -70.61 -5.30
N GLN A 448 19.15 -70.49 -6.23
CA GLN A 448 18.16 -71.51 -6.62
C GLN A 448 16.99 -70.83 -7.35
N ASN A 449 17.12 -70.60 -8.65
CA ASN A 449 16.23 -71.28 -9.59
C ASN A 449 16.71 -71.10 -11.04
N SER A 450 17.11 -72.22 -11.61
CA SER A 450 17.20 -72.45 -13.04
C SER A 450 15.86 -72.20 -13.75
N GLY A 451 15.89 -71.46 -14.86
CA GLY A 451 14.94 -71.67 -15.96
C GLY A 451 14.35 -70.40 -16.57
N GLY A 452 14.80 -70.08 -17.79
CA GLY A 452 13.87 -69.67 -18.86
C GLY A 452 13.76 -68.17 -19.20
N SER A 453 14.47 -67.80 -20.26
CA SER A 453 13.92 -67.12 -21.45
C SER A 453 13.28 -65.71 -21.36
N ALA A 454 14.04 -64.75 -21.95
CA ALA A 454 13.63 -63.73 -22.92
C ALA A 454 12.53 -62.71 -22.57
N ALA A 455 12.92 -61.43 -22.41
CA ALA A 455 12.91 -60.38 -23.44
C ALA A 455 13.31 -59.03 -22.81
#